data_AF-A0A941EZY8-F1
#
_entry.id   AF-A0A941EZY8-F1
#
_cell.length_a   1.000
_cell.length_b   1.000
_cell.length_c   1.000
_cell.angle_alpha   90.00
_cell.angle_beta   90.00
_cell.angle_gamma   90.00
#
_symmetry.space_group_name_H-M   'P 1'
#
loop_
_entity.id
_entity.type
_entity.pdbx_description
1 polymer ?
#
loop_
_entity_poly.entity_id
_entity_poly.type
_entity_poly.pdbx_seq_one_letter_code
_entity_poly.pdbx_strand_id
1 'polypeptide(L)'
;DYAGFWLVRPGVPVEAQPVVYVGSEGERGVIARDLGDLLWLFALGVGPREAFSASSSRDSRGSLDAQPSAEFRELALRYAPAGESLDVSGIVEAAGAEFPGFDDYLESLCR
;
A
#
# COMPACT_ATOMS: atom_id res chain seq x y z
N ASP A 1 14.87 0.72 3.60
CA ASP A 1 13.40 0.62 3.66
C ASP A 1 12.94 -0.74 3.17
N TYR A 2 11.88 -1.26 3.74
CA TYR A 2 11.30 -2.55 3.41
C TYR A 2 9.82 -2.41 3.11
N ALA A 3 9.33 -3.21 2.16
CA ALA A 3 7.92 -3.44 1.95
C ALA A 3 7.64 -4.94 2.03
N GLY A 4 6.51 -5.33 2.60
CA GLY A 4 6.19 -6.74 2.80
C GLY A 4 4.73 -6.98 3.15
N PHE A 5 4.33 -8.25 3.11
CA PHE A 5 2.99 -8.67 3.53
C PHE A 5 2.94 -8.86 5.04
N TRP A 6 1.98 -8.20 5.69
CA TRP A 6 1.68 -8.44 7.09
C TRP A 6 0.64 -9.54 7.21
N LEU A 7 1.05 -10.72 7.72
CA LEU A 7 0.22 -11.92 7.81
C LEU A 7 -0.83 -11.85 8.94
N VAL A 8 -1.71 -10.85 8.89
CA VAL A 8 -2.71 -10.57 9.93
C VAL A 8 -4.01 -11.36 9.75
N ARG A 9 -4.32 -11.82 8.54
CA ARG A 9 -5.53 -12.59 8.24
C ARG A 9 -5.24 -14.11 8.36
N PRO A 10 -5.69 -14.82 9.40
CA PRO A 10 -5.33 -16.23 9.59
C PRO A 10 -5.92 -17.13 8.49
N GLY A 11 -5.10 -18.01 7.93
CA GLY A 11 -5.53 -18.97 6.90
C GLY A 11 -5.83 -18.35 5.52
N VAL A 12 -5.55 -17.06 5.34
CA VAL A 12 -5.74 -16.35 4.07
C VAL A 12 -4.43 -16.35 3.27
N PRO A 13 -4.47 -16.56 1.94
CA PRO A 13 -3.29 -16.53 1.08
C PRO A 13 -2.50 -15.21 1.18
N VAL A 14 -1.21 -15.26 0.88
CA VAL A 14 -0.29 -14.11 1.04
C VAL A 14 -0.70 -12.92 0.17
N GLU A 15 -1.22 -13.17 -1.03
CA GLU A 15 -1.69 -12.15 -1.96
C GLU A 15 -2.90 -11.38 -1.45
N ALA A 16 -3.63 -11.94 -0.49
CA ALA A 16 -4.75 -11.31 0.19
C ALA A 16 -4.36 -10.83 1.60
N GLN A 17 -3.07 -10.63 1.88
CA GLN A 17 -2.62 -9.98 3.11
C GLN A 17 -2.33 -8.50 2.83
N PRO A 18 -2.51 -7.61 3.83
CA PRO A 18 -2.14 -6.21 3.68
C PRO A 18 -0.63 -6.05 3.43
N VAL A 19 -0.30 -5.03 2.64
CA VAL A 19 1.09 -4.66 2.35
C VAL A 19 1.47 -3.48 3.22
N VAL A 20 2.62 -3.60 3.87
CA VAL A 20 3.15 -2.59 4.79
C VAL A 20 4.47 -2.04 4.29
N TYR A 21 4.74 -0.80 4.65
CA TYR A 21 6.03 -0.13 4.48
C TYR A 21 6.68 0.07 5.85
N VAL A 22 7.99 -0.15 5.93
CA VAL A 22 8.83 0.11 7.11
C VAL A 22 10.12 0.80 6.66
N GLY A 23 10.23 2.09 6.97
CA GLY A 23 11.39 2.94 6.73
C GLY A 23 12.47 2.80 7.80
N SER A 24 13.70 3.21 7.48
CA SER A 24 14.83 3.15 8.42
C SER A 24 14.70 4.10 9.62
N GLU A 25 13.95 5.19 9.49
CA GLU A 25 13.77 6.21 10.54
C GLU A 25 12.53 5.95 11.40
N GLY A 26 11.99 4.72 11.36
CA GLY A 26 10.81 4.32 12.11
C GLY A 26 9.48 4.67 11.42
N GLU A 27 9.50 5.22 10.21
CA GLU A 27 8.28 5.40 9.42
C GLU A 27 7.66 4.04 9.12
N ARG A 28 6.39 3.85 9.42
CA ARG A 28 5.72 2.58 9.17
C ARG A 28 4.24 2.78 8.94
N GLY A 29 3.64 1.92 8.11
CA GLY A 29 2.22 2.02 7.80
C GLY A 29 1.76 0.97 6.82
N VAL A 30 0.45 0.80 6.73
CA VAL A 30 -0.20 -0.07 5.75
C VAL A 30 -0.46 0.75 4.49
N ILE A 31 0.01 0.28 3.34
CA ILE A 31 -0.05 1.01 2.06
C ILE A 31 -1.03 0.39 1.06
N ALA A 32 -1.43 -0.87 1.24
CA ALA A 32 -2.40 -1.56 0.40
C ALA A 32 -3.12 -2.66 1.20
N ARG A 33 -4.39 -2.94 0.89
CA ARG A 33 -5.18 -3.99 1.59
C ARG A 33 -4.83 -5.40 1.14
N ASP A 34 -4.26 -5.53 -0.06
CA ASP A 34 -3.87 -6.78 -0.70
C ASP A 34 -2.89 -6.52 -1.87
N LEU A 35 -2.49 -7.59 -2.57
CA LEU A 35 -1.66 -7.51 -3.77
C LEU A 35 -2.35 -6.77 -4.92
N GLY A 36 -3.68 -6.82 -5.01
CA GLY A 36 -4.43 -6.13 -6.05
C GLY A 36 -4.28 -4.61 -5.95
N ASP A 37 -4.49 -4.08 -4.75
CA ASP A 37 -4.25 -2.68 -4.43
C ASP A 37 -2.78 -2.28 -4.67
N LEU A 38 -1.81 -3.15 -4.35
CA LEU A 38 -0.39 -2.90 -4.65
C LEU A 38 -0.11 -2.83 -6.16
N LEU A 39 -0.74 -3.70 -6.96
CA LEU A 39 -0.62 -3.64 -8.43
C LEU A 39 -1.17 -2.33 -8.99
N TRP A 40 -2.25 -1.79 -8.41
CA TRP A 40 -2.78 -0.49 -8.80
C TRP A 40 -1.84 0.66 -8.44
N LEU A 41 -1.16 0.62 -7.29
CA LEU A 41 -0.10 1.60 -6.97
C LEU A 41 1.01 1.58 -8.04
N PHE A 42 1.49 0.40 -8.43
CA PHE A 42 2.49 0.28 -9.50
C PHE A 42 1.97 0.71 -10.87
N ALA A 43 0.71 0.42 -11.19
CA ALA A 43 0.06 0.88 -12.41
C ALA A 43 -0.01 2.41 -12.48
N LEU A 44 -0.18 3.07 -11.33
CA LEU A 44 -0.13 4.53 -11.18
C LEU A 44 1.29 5.09 -11.11
N GLY A 45 2.32 4.25 -11.23
CA GLY A 45 3.73 4.64 -11.19
C GLY A 45 4.28 4.91 -9.79
N VAL A 46 3.59 4.43 -8.75
CA VAL A 46 3.87 4.73 -7.34
C VAL A 46 4.47 3.51 -6.65
N GLY A 47 5.69 3.69 -6.13
CA GLY A 47 6.35 2.69 -5.30
C GLY A 47 5.90 2.72 -3.83
N PRO A 48 6.37 1.78 -3.00
CA PRO A 48 5.93 1.66 -1.61
C PRO A 48 6.23 2.90 -0.75
N ARG A 49 7.40 3.53 -0.96
CA ARG A 49 7.81 4.74 -0.22
C ARG A 49 6.96 5.95 -0.59
N GLU A 50 6.66 6.10 -1.89
CA GLU A 50 5.81 7.15 -2.42
C GLU A 50 4.37 6.98 -1.93
N ALA A 51 3.85 5.74 -1.94
CA ALA A 51 2.52 5.43 -1.42
C ALA A 51 2.38 5.79 0.06
N PHE A 52 3.37 5.41 0.88
CA PHE A 52 3.40 5.82 2.29
C PHE A 52 3.41 7.35 2.43
N SER A 53 4.25 8.04 1.67
CA SER A 53 4.39 9.50 1.72
C SER A 53 3.12 10.23 1.26
N ALA A 54 2.34 9.64 0.35
CA ALA A 54 1.07 10.19 -0.11
C ALA A 54 0.02 10.24 1.01
N SER A 55 0.10 9.35 2.00
CA SER A 55 -0.82 9.32 3.15
C SER A 55 -0.47 10.31 4.26
N SER A 56 0.81 10.60 4.45
CA SER A 56 1.31 11.43 5.55
C SER A 56 1.19 12.93 5.28
N SER A 57 1.03 13.30 4.01
CA SER A 57 1.08 14.70 3.58
C SER A 57 -0.20 15.07 2.82
N ARG A 58 -1.23 15.58 3.53
CA ARG A 58 -2.40 16.22 2.89
C ARG A 58 -2.00 17.35 1.92
N ASP A 59 -0.81 17.91 2.09
CA ASP A 59 -0.25 19.02 1.31
C ASP A 59 0.70 18.60 0.18
N SER A 60 1.13 17.32 0.12
CA SER A 60 1.97 16.79 -0.97
C SER A 60 1.10 16.26 -2.11
N ARG A 61 0.18 17.10 -2.60
CA ARG A 61 -0.31 17.01 -4.00
C ARG A 61 0.74 17.56 -4.98
N GLY A 62 1.96 17.82 -4.52
CA GLY A 62 3.09 18.15 -5.36
C GLY A 62 3.43 16.92 -6.18
N SER A 63 3.07 16.96 -7.47
CA SER A 63 3.40 16.03 -8.54
C SER A 63 4.30 14.88 -8.07
N LEU A 64 3.68 13.77 -7.64
CA LEU A 64 4.34 12.51 -7.91
C LEU A 64 4.49 12.52 -9.43
N ASP A 65 5.69 12.79 -9.95
CA ASP A 65 6.04 12.57 -11.36
C ASP A 65 6.09 11.06 -11.63
N ALA A 66 5.10 10.35 -11.08
CA ALA A 66 4.85 8.95 -11.26
C ALA A 66 4.36 8.78 -12.69
N GLN A 67 5.18 8.14 -13.50
CA GLN A 67 4.81 7.78 -14.85
C GLN A 67 3.99 6.48 -14.77
N PRO A 68 2.70 6.48 -15.15
CA PRO A 68 1.90 5.26 -15.15
C PRO A 68 2.55 4.19 -16.01
N SER A 69 2.56 2.94 -15.53
CA SER A 69 3.07 1.80 -16.30
C SER A 69 1.92 1.03 -16.94
N ALA A 70 1.98 0.91 -18.27
CA ALA A 70 0.99 0.14 -19.03
C ALA A 70 1.06 -1.36 -18.69
N GLU A 71 2.26 -1.88 -18.43
CA GLU A 71 2.50 -3.28 -18.09
C GLU A 71 1.87 -3.62 -16.73
N PHE A 72 2.12 -2.80 -15.70
CA PHE A 72 1.49 -2.99 -14.39
C PHE A 72 -0.02 -2.75 -14.44
N ARG A 73 -0.50 -1.81 -15.26
CA ARG A 73 -1.94 -1.61 -15.48
C ARG A 73 -2.61 -2.84 -16.08
N GLU A 74 -1.98 -3.51 -17.05
CA GLU A 74 -2.52 -4.75 -17.61
C GLU A 74 -2.62 -5.86 -16.54
N LEU A 75 -1.59 -6.00 -15.71
CA LEU A 75 -1.61 -6.95 -14.58
C LEU A 75 -2.70 -6.58 -13.56
N ALA A 76 -2.81 -5.31 -13.18
CA ALA A 76 -3.81 -4.83 -12.25
C ALA A 76 -5.24 -5.10 -12.76
N LEU A 77 -5.51 -4.86 -14.05
CA LEU A 77 -6.79 -5.19 -14.67
C LEU A 77 -7.07 -6.70 -14.69
N ARG A 78 -6.04 -7.53 -14.90
CA ARG A 78 -6.18 -8.98 -14.94
C ARG A 78 -6.50 -9.58 -13.57
N TYR A 79 -5.85 -9.09 -12.52
CA TYR A 79 -5.91 -9.70 -11.18
C TYR A 79 -6.82 -8.95 -10.20
N ALA A 80 -7.07 -7.66 -10.40
CA ALA A 80 -7.85 -6.81 -9.50
C ALA A 80 -8.67 -5.74 -10.27
N PRO A 81 -9.55 -6.11 -11.21
CA PRO A 81 -10.25 -5.14 -12.07
C PRO A 81 -11.11 -4.13 -11.28
N ALA A 82 -11.58 -4.50 -10.08
CA ALA A 82 -12.40 -3.62 -9.25
C ALA A 82 -11.65 -2.39 -8.69
N GLY A 83 -10.31 -2.40 -8.70
CA GLY A 83 -9.48 -1.30 -8.17
C GLY A 83 -9.24 -0.15 -9.14
N GLU A 84 -9.70 -0.24 -10.39
CA GLU A 84 -9.39 0.73 -11.46
C GLU A 84 -9.81 2.18 -11.13
N SER A 85 -10.89 2.34 -10.36
CA SER A 85 -11.41 3.65 -9.99
C SER A 85 -10.66 4.33 -8.84
N LEU A 86 -9.78 3.61 -8.14
CA LEU A 86 -9.09 4.16 -6.97
C LEU A 86 -7.83 4.91 -7.40
N ASP A 87 -7.65 6.11 -6.87
CA ASP A 87 -6.37 6.82 -6.94
C ASP A 87 -5.45 6.39 -5.78
N VAL A 88 -4.20 6.87 -5.80
CA VAL A 88 -3.18 6.54 -4.79
C VAL A 88 -3.67 6.81 -3.37
N SER A 89 -4.30 7.97 -3.14
CA SER A 89 -4.80 8.37 -1.83
C SER A 89 -5.91 7.43 -1.36
N GLY A 90 -6.86 7.12 -2.26
CA GLY A 90 -7.97 6.22 -1.96
C GLY A 90 -7.51 4.81 -1.61
N ILE A 91 -6.48 4.29 -2.28
CA ILE A 91 -5.89 2.98 -1.95
C ILE A 91 -5.29 2.99 -0.55
N VAL A 92 -4.43 3.97 -0.24
CA VAL A 92 -3.72 4.00 1.04
C VAL A 92 -4.64 4.34 2.20
N GLU A 93 -5.60 5.26 2.01
CA GLU A 93 -6.62 5.59 3.02
C GLU A 93 -7.51 4.39 3.33
N ALA A 94 -7.95 3.64 2.31
CA ALA A 94 -8.72 2.42 2.52
C ALA A 94 -7.91 1.37 3.30
N ALA A 95 -6.61 1.22 3.00
CA ALA A 95 -5.72 0.32 3.71
C ALA A 95 -5.54 0.73 5.18
N GLY A 96 -5.25 2.00 5.45
CA GLY A 96 -5.11 2.52 6.81
C GLY A 96 -6.40 2.43 7.63
N ALA A 97 -7.56 2.67 7.01
CA ALA A 97 -8.86 2.55 7.66
C ALA A 97 -9.23 1.10 8.01
N GLU A 98 -8.86 0.14 7.16
CA GLU A 98 -9.10 -1.28 7.44
C GLU A 98 -8.14 -1.83 8.51
N PHE A 99 -6.91 -1.31 8.56
CA PHE A 99 -5.83 -1.82 9.41
C PHE A 99 -5.22 -0.76 10.34
N PRO A 100 -6.01 -0.14 11.24
CA PRO A 100 -5.51 0.94 12.11
C PRO A 100 -4.54 0.44 13.19
N GLY A 101 -4.51 -0.86 13.48
CA GLY A 101 -3.72 -1.45 14.58
C GLY A 101 -2.30 -1.87 14.20
N PHE A 102 -1.77 -1.48 13.04
CA PHE A 102 -0.44 -1.93 12.60
C PHE A 102 0.69 -1.41 13.51
N ASP A 103 0.62 -0.16 13.96
CA ASP A 103 1.62 0.43 14.86
C ASP A 103 1.66 -0.32 16.20
N ASP A 104 0.50 -0.52 16.81
CA ASP A 104 0.35 -1.27 18.07
C ASP A 104 0.87 -2.71 17.93
N TYR A 105 0.62 -3.34 16.77
CA TYR A 105 1.13 -4.68 16.46
C TYR A 105 2.66 -4.70 16.47
N LEU A 106 3.33 -3.78 15.76
CA LEU A 106 4.78 -3.71 15.74
C LEU A 106 5.37 -3.43 17.12
N GLU A 107 4.75 -2.54 17.90
CA GLU A 107 5.18 -2.28 19.28
C GLU A 107 5.07 -3.50 20.19
N SER A 108 4.05 -4.34 19.98
CA SER A 108 3.89 -5.58 20.75
C SER A 108 5.01 -6.60 20.52
N LEU A 109 5.67 -6.57 19.36
CA LEU A 109 6.78 -7.47 19.00
C LEU A 109 8.12 -7.04 19.61
N CYS A 110 8.25 -5.79 20.05
CA CYS A 110 9.46 -5.25 20.67
C CYS A 110 9.47 -5.36 22.20
N ARG A 111 8.52 -6.11 22.78
CA ARG A 111 8.40 -6.35 24.22
C ARG A 111 9.13 -7.60 24.68
#